data_AF-A0A0V0YP82-F1
#
_entry.id   AF-A0A0V0YP82-F1
#
_cell.length_a   1.000
_cell.length_b   1.000
_cell.length_c   1.000
_cell.angle_alpha   90.00
_cell.angle_beta   90.00
_cell.angle_gamma   90.00
#
_symmetry.space_group_name_H-M   'P 1'
#
loop_
_entity.id
_entity.type
_entity.pdbx_description
1 polymer ?
#
loop_
_entity_poly.entity_id
_entity_poly.type
_entity_poly.pdbx_seq_one_letter_code
_entity_poly.pdbx_strand_id
1 'polypeptide(L)' 'MGRGRVELKMIENKINRQVTFAKRRNGLLKKAHELSVLCDAELQHDEDNREIPKVQL' A
#
# COMPACT_ATOMS: atom_id res chain seq x y z
N MET A 1 -11.53 -1.15 -19.22
CA MET A 1 -10.17 -0.58 -19.38
C MET A 1 -9.21 -1.39 -18.50
N GLY A 2 -8.22 -2.06 -19.09
CA GLY A 2 -7.30 -2.94 -18.37
C GLY A 2 -6.25 -2.18 -17.54
N ARG A 3 -5.54 -2.88 -16.65
CA ARG A 3 -4.38 -2.33 -15.93
C ARG A 3 -3.18 -2.26 -16.89
N GLY A 4 -2.64 -1.06 -17.11
CA GLY A 4 -1.37 -0.88 -17.81
C GLY A 4 -0.18 -1.29 -16.95
N ARG A 5 0.91 -1.75 -17.58
CA ARG A 5 2.20 -1.99 -16.92
C ARG A 5 2.78 -0.65 -16.43
N VAL A 6 3.34 -0.65 -15.22
CA VAL A 6 4.02 0.51 -14.65
C VAL A 6 5.46 0.14 -14.32
N GLU A 7 6.38 1.09 -14.49
CA GLU A 7 7.78 0.92 -14.09
C GLU A 7 7.91 0.94 -12.56
N LEU A 8 8.85 0.17 -12.02
CA LEU A 8 9.18 0.19 -10.59
C LEU A 8 10.16 1.34 -10.30
N LYS A 9 9.61 2.55 -10.31
CA LYS A 9 10.32 3.78 -9.93
C LYS A 9 9.41 4.66 -9.07
N MET A 10 9.98 5.69 -8.45
CA MET A 10 9.20 6.68 -7.70
C MET A 10 8.17 7.35 -8.63
N ILE A 11 6.92 7.43 -8.17
CA ILE A 11 5.86 8.11 -8.92
C ILE A 11 5.98 9.60 -8.61
N GLU A 12 6.39 10.39 -9.59
CA GLU A 12 6.60 11.85 -9.43
C GLU A 12 5.29 12.59 -9.08
N ASN A 13 4.22 12.29 -9.82
CA ASN A 13 2.92 12.93 -9.58
C ASN A 13 2.37 12.54 -8.20
N LYS A 14 2.26 13.54 -7.33
CA LYS A 14 1.85 13.41 -5.93
C LYS A 14 0.47 12.76 -5.76
N ILE A 15 -0.52 13.14 -6.58
CA ILE A 15 -1.87 12.59 -6.52
C ILE A 15 -1.86 11.12 -6.95
N ASN A 16 -1.20 10.81 -8.07
CA ASN A 16 -1.08 9.43 -8.54
C ASN A 16 -0.32 8.55 -7.54
N ARG A 17 0.70 9.10 -6.88
CA ARG A 17 1.46 8.43 -5.82
C ARG A 17 0.58 8.10 -4.62
N GLN A 18 -0.23 9.04 -4.13
CA GLN A 18 -1.15 8.83 -3.02
C GLN A 18 -2.23 7.78 -3.36
N VAL A 19 -2.87 7.89 -4.53
CA VAL A 19 -3.88 6.92 -4.97
C VAL A 19 -3.27 5.53 -5.17
N THR A 20 -2.08 5.46 -5.76
CA THR A 20 -1.36 4.18 -5.96
C THR A 20 -0.96 3.57 -4.62
N PHE A 21 -0.46 4.37 -3.68
CA PHE A 21 -0.10 3.93 -2.35
C PHE A 21 -1.31 3.34 -1.63
N ALA A 22 -2.44 4.06 -1.58
CA ALA A 22 -3.65 3.57 -0.94
C ALA A 22 -4.12 2.22 -1.53
N LYS A 23 -4.14 2.11 -2.87
CA LYS A 23 -4.52 0.87 -3.55
C LYS A 23 -3.54 -0.28 -3.28
N ARG A 24 -2.23 -0.02 -3.34
CA ARG A 24 -1.19 -1.05 -3.11
C ARG A 24 -1.14 -1.49 -1.65
N ARG A 25 -1.21 -0.56 -0.69
CA ARG A 25 -1.27 -0.85 0.75
C ARG A 25 -2.43 -1.79 1.06
N ASN A 26 -3.63 -1.49 0.56
CA ASN A 26 -4.80 -2.34 0.79
C ASN A 26 -4.62 -3.74 0.18
N GLY A 27 -4.03 -3.85 -1.01
CA GLY A 27 -3.72 -5.14 -1.62
C GLY A 27 -2.63 -5.92 -0.87
N LEU A 28 -1.62 -5.22 -0.35
CA LEU A 28 -0.53 -5.81 0.43
C LEU A 28 -1.04 -6.37 1.76
N LEU A 29 -1.84 -5.61 2.49
CA LEU A 29 -2.43 -6.03 3.76
C LEU A 29 -3.30 -7.29 3.58
N LYS A 30 -4.12 -7.34 2.52
CA LYS A 30 -4.91 -8.54 2.20
C LYS A 30 -4.02 -9.77 1.97
N LYS A 31 -2.97 -9.62 1.17
CA LYS A 31 -2.03 -10.72 0.92
C LYS A 31 -1.28 -11.15 2.17
N ALA A 32 -0.87 -10.19 3.00
CA ALA A 32 -0.21 -10.50 4.27
C ALA A 32 -1.14 -11.31 5.17
N HIS A 33 -2.39 -10.89 5.32
CA HIS A 33 -3.41 -11.64 6.06
C HIS A 33 -3.64 -13.04 5.48
N GLU A 34 -3.80 -13.17 4.16
CA GLU A 34 -3.93 -14.48 3.50
C GLU A 34 -2.73 -15.40 3.82
N LEU A 35 -1.50 -14.87 3.76
CA LEU A 35 -0.29 -15.63 4.10
C LEU A 35 -0.24 -15.99 5.58
N SER A 36 -0.62 -15.08 6.47
CA SER A 36 -0.68 -15.32 7.92
C SER A 36 -1.58 -16.51 8.24
N VAL A 37 -2.77 -16.56 7.64
CA VAL A 37 -3.70 -17.68 7.80
C VAL A 37 -3.14 -18.98 7.21
N LEU A 38 -2.49 -18.91 6.04
CA LEU A 38 -1.93 -20.11 5.39
C LEU A 38 -0.72 -20.71 6.12
N CYS A 39 0.05 -19.88 6.80
CA CYS A 39 1.30 -20.28 7.45
C CYS A 39 1.24 -20.25 8.98
N ASP A 40 0.06 -20.00 9.57
CA ASP A 40 -0.16 -19.83 11.00
C ASP A 40 0.86 -18.87 11.65
N ALA A 41 1.06 -17.72 10.99
CA ALA A 41 2.07 -16.73 11.38
C ALA A 41 1.39 -15.48 11.97
N GLU A 42 1.85 -15.04 13.14
CA GLU A 42 1.38 -13.79 13.75
C GLU A 42 1.99 -12.58 13.02
N LEU A 43 1.14 -11.64 12.58
CA LEU A 43 1.58 -10.40 11.95
C LEU A 43 1.40 -9.24 12.92
N GLN A 44 2.50 -8.60 13.30
CA GLN A 44 2.46 -7.28 13.93
C GLN A 44 2.21 -6.22 12.85
N HIS A 45 1.00 -5.67 12.84
CA HIS A 45 0.69 -4.47 12.08
C HIS A 45 0.67 -3.29 13.04
N ASP A 46 1.56 -2.31 12.83
CA ASP A 46 1.42 -1.00 13.44
C ASP A 46 0.19 -0.31 12.85
N GLU A 47 -0.88 -0.27 13.64
CA GLU A 47 -2.19 0.31 13.33
C GLU A 47 -2.18 1.85 13.15
N ASP A 48 -1.02 2.50 13.17
CA ASP A 48 -0.93 3.96 13.00
C ASP A 48 -1.09 4.38 11.53
N ASN A 49 -2.33 4.25 11.08
CA ASN A 49 -2.96 5.06 10.05
C ASN A 49 -3.37 6.44 10.64
N ARG A 50 -2.50 7.08 11.41
CA ARG A 50 -2.64 8.46 11.93
C ARG A 50 -1.45 9.31 11.52
N GLU A 51 -1.27 9.47 10.22
CA GLU A 51 -0.82 10.70 9.59
C GLU A 51 -0.63 10.36 8.12
N ILE A 52 -1.62 10.72 7.29
CA ILE A 52 -1.28 11.16 5.95
C ILE A 52 -0.38 12.37 6.23
N PRO A 53 0.95 12.32 6.01
CA PRO A 53 1.77 13.47 6.33
C PRO A 53 1.19 14.63 5.53
N LYS A 54 0.80 15.70 6.23
CA LYS A 54 0.61 17.01 5.60
C LYS A 54 1.95 17.30 4.95
N VAL A 55 1.99 17.01 3.66
CA VAL A 55 3.03 17.36 2.72
C VAL A 55 2.97 18.89 2.61
N GLN A 56 3.52 19.55 3.62
CA GLN A 56 3.81 20.97 3.64
C GLN A 56 4.83 21.24 2.53
N LEU A 57 4.58 22.31 1.77
CA LEU A 57 5.36 22.75 0.62
C LEU A 57 6.87 22.74 0.87
#